data_AF-A0A1V6ALN0-F1
#
_entry.id   AF-A0A1V6ALN0-F1
#
_cell.length_a   1.000
_cell.length_b   1.000
_cell.length_c   1.000
_cell.angle_alpha   90.00
_cell.angle_beta   90.00
_cell.angle_gamma   90.00
#
_symmetry.space_group_name_H-M   'P 1'
#
loop_
_entity.id
_entity.type
_entity.pdbx_description
1 polymer ?
#
loop_
_entity_poly.entity_id
_entity_poly.type
_entity_poly.pdbx_seq_one_letter_code
_entity_poly.pdbx_strand_id
1 'polypeptide(L)'
;MEIEKKNEKKIFNKMKAVILLMLVFTALFVIIYRYGEMINLNYDITSMNNELREKTALNSSLYAELDRACNINDIRITAETKLDMNKPRPDQHVYIDLNLNDEYASQEKEDFYSKIQVLFDKVKYTVENVIDIFMGSKKD
;
A
#
# COMPACT_ATOMS: atom_id res chain seq x y z
N MET A 1 -63.85 1.07 -19.07
CA MET A 1 -62.65 1.60 -18.38
C MET A 1 -61.79 0.51 -17.70
N GLU A 2 -62.19 -0.77 -17.66
CA GLU A 2 -61.40 -1.83 -16.99
C GLU A 2 -60.30 -2.46 -17.87
N ILE A 3 -60.40 -2.34 -19.19
CA ILE A 3 -59.47 -2.98 -20.13
C ILE A 3 -58.10 -2.27 -20.14
N GLU A 4 -58.07 -0.95 -19.92
CA GLU A 4 -56.83 -0.16 -19.92
C GLU A 4 -55.95 -0.43 -18.68
N LYS A 5 -56.55 -0.51 -17.48
CA LYS A 5 -55.82 -0.80 -16.23
C LYS A 5 -55.14 -2.17 -16.21
N LYS A 6 -55.65 -3.15 -16.97
CA LYS A 6 -55.07 -4.50 -17.04
C LYS A 6 -53.79 -4.54 -17.88
N ASN A 7 -53.66 -3.65 -18.86
CA ASN A 7 -52.50 -3.57 -19.74
C ASN A 7 -51.30 -2.89 -19.06
N GLU A 8 -51.54 -1.84 -18.27
CA GLU A 8 -50.49 -1.13 -17.53
C GLU A 8 -49.78 -2.02 -16.51
N LYS A 9 -50.52 -2.84 -15.75
CA LYS A 9 -49.93 -3.80 -14.79
C LYS A 9 -49.06 -4.86 -15.48
N LYS A 10 -49.41 -5.26 -16.70
CA LYS A 10 -48.64 -6.25 -17.48
C LYS A 10 -47.33 -5.64 -17.99
N ILE A 11 -47.33 -4.37 -18.37
CA ILE A 11 -46.13 -3.62 -18.79
C ILE A 11 -45.22 -3.38 -17.59
N PHE A 12 -45.75 -2.95 -16.44
CA PHE A 12 -44.98 -2.73 -15.22
C PHE A 12 -44.25 -4.00 -14.73
N ASN A 13 -44.94 -5.16 -14.78
CA ASN A 13 -44.32 -6.42 -14.39
C ASN A 13 -43.20 -6.86 -15.35
N LYS A 14 -43.34 -6.60 -16.65
CA LYS A 14 -42.27 -6.84 -17.63
C LYS A 14 -41.09 -5.89 -17.42
N MET A 15 -41.35 -4.61 -17.16
CA MET A 15 -40.30 -3.63 -16.85
C MET A 15 -39.53 -4.01 -15.57
N LYS A 16 -40.23 -4.47 -14.53
CA LYS A 16 -39.60 -4.92 -13.28
C LYS A 16 -38.65 -6.09 -13.52
N ALA A 17 -39.03 -7.04 -14.39
CA ALA A 17 -38.15 -8.15 -14.76
C ALA A 17 -36.91 -7.68 -15.55
N VAL A 18 -37.08 -6.71 -16.47
CA VAL A 18 -35.96 -6.13 -17.22
C VAL A 18 -35.00 -5.36 -16.30
N ILE A 19 -35.52 -4.57 -15.36
CA ILE A 19 -34.72 -3.82 -14.38
C ILE A 19 -33.95 -4.79 -13.47
N LEU A 20 -34.59 -5.87 -13.01
CA LEU A 20 -33.92 -6.89 -12.20
C LEU A 20 -32.77 -7.55 -12.96
N LEU A 21 -32.98 -7.89 -14.24
CA LEU A 21 -31.95 -8.44 -15.11
C LEU A 21 -30.78 -7.46 -15.29
N MET A 22 -31.09 -6.19 -15.53
CA MET A 22 -30.10 -5.10 -15.63
C MET A 22 -29.27 -4.96 -14.36
N LEU A 23 -29.91 -5.06 -13.18
CA LEU A 23 -29.25 -4.96 -11.89
C LEU A 23 -28.27 -6.13 -11.68
N VAL A 24 -28.67 -7.36 -12.02
CA VAL A 24 -27.80 -8.53 -11.96
C VAL A 24 -26.60 -8.38 -12.90
N PHE A 25 -26.82 -7.94 -14.13
CA PHE A 25 -25.73 -7.68 -15.08
C PHE A 25 -24.78 -6.59 -14.59
N THR A 26 -25.32 -5.52 -14.02
CA THR A 26 -24.52 -4.43 -13.46
C THR A 26 -23.68 -4.93 -12.29
N ALA A 27 -24.24 -5.75 -11.41
CA ALA A 27 -23.51 -6.36 -10.30
C ALA A 27 -22.36 -7.26 -10.79
N LEU A 28 -22.59 -8.08 -11.82
CA LEU A 28 -21.55 -8.91 -12.42
C LEU A 28 -20.44 -8.06 -13.06
N PHE A 29 -20.80 -6.97 -13.75
CA PHE A 29 -19.83 -6.07 -14.36
C PHE A 29 -18.95 -5.37 -13.32
N VAL A 30 -19.54 -4.93 -12.20
CA VAL A 30 -18.80 -4.33 -11.08
C VAL A 30 -17.81 -5.32 -10.47
N ILE A 31 -18.21 -6.59 -10.32
CA ILE A 31 -17.32 -7.64 -9.80
C ILE A 31 -16.12 -7.82 -10.74
N ILE A 32 -16.35 -7.92 -12.05
CA ILE A 32 -15.27 -8.10 -13.03
C ILE A 32 -14.33 -6.88 -13.04
N TYR A 33 -14.88 -5.67 -13.01
CA TYR A 33 -14.08 -4.44 -12.97
C TYR A 33 -13.16 -4.39 -11.75
N ARG A 34 -13.70 -4.70 -10.56
CA ARG A 34 -12.91 -4.79 -9.32
C ARG A 34 -11.87 -5.91 -9.37
N TYR A 35 -12.20 -7.02 -10.00
CA TYR A 35 -11.26 -8.12 -10.18
C TYR A 35 -10.07 -7.74 -11.06
N GLY A 36 -10.29 -6.96 -12.13
CA GLY A 36 -9.22 -6.43 -12.97
C GLY A 36 -8.26 -5.51 -12.20
N GLU A 37 -8.81 -4.64 -11.35
CA GLU A 37 -8.02 -3.79 -10.46
C GLU A 37 -7.19 -4.62 -9.46
N MET A 38 -7.78 -5.67 -8.90
CA MET A 38 -7.12 -6.60 -7.97
C MET A 38 -5.94 -7.35 -8.62
N ILE A 39 -6.05 -7.71 -9.90
CA ILE A 39 -4.96 -8.37 -10.64
C ILE A 39 -3.77 -7.43 -10.76
N ASN A 40 -3.99 -6.17 -11.17
CA ASN A 40 -2.91 -5.19 -11.28
C ASN A 40 -2.25 -4.96 -9.92
N LEU A 41 -3.05 -4.82 -8.86
CA LEU A 41 -2.54 -4.66 -7.50
C LEU A 41 -1.70 -5.87 -7.05
N ASN A 42 -2.08 -7.09 -7.46
CA ASN A 42 -1.33 -8.30 -7.16
C ASN A 42 0.02 -8.35 -7.90
N TYR A 43 0.06 -7.87 -9.15
CA TYR A 43 1.32 -7.68 -9.88
C TYR A 43 2.24 -6.69 -9.17
N ASP A 44 1.71 -5.55 -8.72
CA ASP A 44 2.49 -4.54 -8.00
C ASP A 44 3.04 -5.09 -6.69
N ILE A 45 2.22 -5.82 -5.91
CA ILE A 45 2.65 -6.51 -4.69
C ILE A 45 3.77 -7.52 -4.98
N THR A 46 3.65 -8.28 -6.06
CA THR A 46 4.65 -9.29 -6.44
C THR A 46 5.96 -8.62 -6.85
N SER A 47 5.88 -7.51 -7.59
CA SER A 47 7.04 -6.70 -7.96
C SER A 47 7.74 -6.14 -6.74
N MET A 48 7.00 -5.50 -5.83
CA MET A 48 7.56 -4.94 -4.58
C MET A 48 8.19 -6.01 -3.69
N ASN A 49 7.58 -7.19 -3.58
CA ASN A 49 8.17 -8.30 -2.83
C ASN A 49 9.47 -8.81 -3.46
N ASN A 50 9.57 -8.83 -4.79
CA ASN A 50 10.81 -9.20 -5.48
C ASN A 50 11.91 -8.17 -5.22
N GLU A 51 11.60 -6.88 -5.29
CA GLU A 51 12.53 -5.80 -4.95
C GLU A 51 13.01 -5.91 -3.50
N LEU A 52 12.09 -6.12 -2.56
CA LEU A 52 12.43 -6.30 -1.15
C LEU A 52 13.37 -7.49 -0.95
N ARG A 53 13.09 -8.62 -1.62
CA ARG A 53 13.92 -9.81 -1.55
C ARG A 53 15.32 -9.55 -2.12
N GLU A 54 15.42 -8.85 -3.24
CA GLU A 54 16.70 -8.47 -3.85
C GLU A 54 17.51 -7.57 -2.92
N LYS A 55 16.88 -6.53 -2.35
CA LYS A 55 17.55 -5.63 -1.40
C LYS A 55 17.99 -6.35 -0.13
N THR A 56 17.19 -7.28 0.37
CA THR A 56 17.54 -8.09 1.55
C THR A 56 18.72 -9.01 1.23
N ALA A 57 18.70 -9.68 0.08
CA ALA A 57 19.80 -10.53 -0.36
C ALA A 57 21.10 -9.73 -0.56
N LEU A 58 21.01 -8.55 -1.17
CA LEU A 58 22.13 -7.63 -1.32
C LEU A 58 22.69 -7.23 0.06
N ASN A 59 21.81 -6.86 1.00
CA ASN A 59 22.22 -6.47 2.34
C ASN A 59 22.93 -7.63 3.07
N SER A 60 22.37 -8.84 3.04
CA SER A 60 23.03 -10.03 3.59
C SER A 60 24.38 -10.32 2.92
N SER A 61 24.50 -10.11 1.61
CA SER A 61 25.77 -10.29 0.90
C SER A 61 26.81 -9.25 1.33
N LEU A 62 26.40 -7.99 1.52
CA LEU A 62 27.25 -6.91 2.00
C LEU A 62 27.72 -7.16 3.42
N TYR A 63 26.85 -7.67 4.31
CA TYR A 63 27.27 -8.09 5.65
C TYR A 63 28.28 -9.24 5.61
N ALA A 64 28.06 -10.24 4.76
CA ALA A 64 29.01 -11.34 4.60
C ALA A 64 30.35 -10.87 4.02
N GLU A 65 30.33 -9.90 3.12
CA GLU A 65 31.55 -9.27 2.58
C GLU A 65 32.24 -8.40 3.63
N LEU A 66 31.47 -7.65 4.44
CA LEU A 66 31.98 -6.91 5.57
C LEU A 66 32.64 -7.84 6.59
N ASP A 67 32.03 -8.97 6.93
CA ASP A 67 32.62 -9.95 7.84
C ASP A 67 33.93 -10.54 7.28
N ARG A 68 34.02 -10.71 5.96
CA ARG A 68 35.27 -11.14 5.30
C ARG A 68 36.32 -10.04 5.30
N ALA A 69 35.96 -8.80 4.97
CA ALA A 69 36.89 -7.68 4.92
C ALA A 69 37.35 -7.25 6.32
N CYS A 70 36.46 -7.29 7.31
CA CYS A 70 36.73 -7.06 8.73
C CYS A 70 37.29 -8.30 9.43
N ASN A 71 37.68 -9.35 8.70
CA ASN A 71 38.37 -10.48 9.29
C ASN A 71 39.67 -9.98 9.94
N ILE A 72 39.61 -9.83 11.26
CA ILE A 72 40.67 -9.24 12.10
C ILE A 72 41.99 -9.98 11.88
N ASN A 73 41.95 -11.26 11.49
CA ASN A 73 43.16 -12.03 11.19
C ASN A 73 43.85 -11.56 9.90
N ASP A 74 43.11 -11.26 8.84
CA ASP A 74 43.69 -10.80 7.57
C ASP A 74 44.22 -9.37 7.70
N ILE A 75 43.48 -8.52 8.44
CA ILE A 75 43.94 -7.17 8.82
C ILE A 75 45.21 -7.26 9.67
N ARG A 76 45.24 -8.14 10.68
CA ARG A 76 46.41 -8.33 11.55
C ARG A 76 47.62 -8.80 10.76
N ILE A 77 47.47 -9.82 9.91
CA ILE A 77 48.57 -10.33 9.10
C ILE A 77 49.10 -9.23 8.19
N THR A 78 48.24 -8.47 7.53
CA THR A 78 48.66 -7.36 6.65
C THR A 78 49.37 -6.26 7.45
N ALA A 79 48.85 -5.90 8.62
CA ALA A 79 49.42 -4.88 9.50
C ALA A 79 50.80 -5.30 10.04
N GLU A 80 50.94 -6.53 10.53
CA GLU A 80 52.19 -7.05 11.08
C GLU A 80 53.24 -7.30 9.98
N THR A 81 52.85 -7.82 8.81
CA THR A 81 53.81 -8.25 7.78
C THR A 81 54.16 -7.19 6.75
N LYS A 82 53.21 -6.32 6.36
CA LYS A 82 53.44 -5.30 5.33
C LYS A 82 53.64 -3.90 5.90
N LEU A 83 53.05 -3.61 7.06
CA LEU A 83 53.07 -2.29 7.67
C LEU A 83 53.95 -2.23 8.93
N ASP A 84 54.59 -3.34 9.32
CA ASP A 84 55.42 -3.48 10.53
C ASP A 84 54.70 -2.99 11.81
N MET A 85 53.37 -3.10 11.82
CA MET A 85 52.56 -2.71 12.96
C MET A 85 52.59 -3.81 14.01
N ASN A 86 53.01 -3.47 15.23
CA ASN A 86 52.98 -4.37 16.37
C ASN A 86 51.75 -4.08 17.25
N LYS A 87 51.28 -5.12 17.95
CA LYS A 87 50.17 -4.99 18.91
C LYS A 87 50.51 -3.91 19.96
N PRO A 88 49.64 -2.90 20.17
CA PRO A 88 49.89 -1.84 21.13
C PRO A 88 49.93 -2.38 22.55
N ARG A 89 50.73 -1.73 23.39
CA ARG A 89 50.84 -2.06 24.82
C ARG A 89 49.68 -1.43 25.62
N PRO A 90 49.37 -1.93 26.84
CA PRO A 90 48.26 -1.42 27.66
C PRO A 90 48.30 0.08 27.95
N ASP A 91 49.49 0.70 27.94
CA ASP A 91 49.72 2.13 28.12
C ASP A 91 49.32 3.00 26.92
N GLN A 92 49.01 2.39 25.76
CA GLN A 92 48.78 3.09 24.49
C GLN A 92 47.30 3.12 24.05
N HIS A 93 46.37 2.72 24.93
CA HIS A 93 44.94 2.70 24.62
C HIS A 93 44.32 4.10 24.77
N VAL A 94 43.68 4.61 23.71
CA VAL A 94 42.88 5.84 23.73
C VAL A 94 41.41 5.48 23.48
N TYR A 95 40.53 5.83 24.41
CA TYR A 95 39.08 5.60 24.29
C TYR A 95 38.41 6.86 23.73
N ILE A 96 37.59 6.70 22.70
CA ILE A 96 36.84 7.78 22.06
C ILE A 96 35.35 7.50 22.28
N ASP A 97 34.61 8.49 22.74
CA ASP A 97 33.18 8.37 23.05
C ASP A 97 32.35 8.66 21.79
N LEU A 98 31.55 7.68 21.36
CA LEU A 98 30.77 7.71 20.11
C LEU A 98 29.30 8.02 20.41
N ASN A 99 29.03 9.20 20.98
CA ASN A 99 27.66 9.68 21.11
C ASN A 99 27.23 10.42 19.82
N LEU A 100 26.95 9.65 18.77
CA LEU A 100 26.40 10.15 17.50
C LEU A 100 24.87 10.01 17.55
N ASN A 101 24.20 11.08 17.98
CA ASN A 101 22.75 11.22 17.91
C ASN A 101 22.33 11.53 16.46
N ASP A 102 22.17 10.49 15.64
CA ASP A 102 21.58 10.63 14.30
C ASP A 102 20.10 10.20 14.35
N GLU A 103 19.25 11.12 14.80
CA GLU A 103 17.80 10.96 14.91
C GLU A 103 17.14 11.23 13.54
N TYR A 104 16.98 10.19 12.71
CA TYR A 104 16.20 10.29 11.48
C TYR A 104 14.72 10.03 11.76
N ALA A 105 13.93 11.11 11.83
CA ALA A 105 12.49 11.06 12.01
C ALA A 105 11.76 10.79 10.68
N SER A 106 11.00 9.69 10.60
CA SER A 106 10.17 9.32 9.45
C SER A 106 8.75 9.93 9.56
N GLN A 107 8.48 10.96 8.76
CA GLN A 107 7.16 11.59 8.56
C GLN A 107 6.50 11.03 7.27
N GLU A 108 5.56 10.07 7.34
CA GLU A 108 4.78 9.75 6.11
C GLU A 108 3.41 9.07 6.32
N LYS A 109 2.96 8.79 7.55
CA LYS A 109 1.75 7.96 7.75
C LYS A 109 0.44 8.73 7.97
N GLU A 110 0.50 10.03 8.27
CA GLU A 110 -0.70 10.79 8.68
C GLU A 110 -1.51 11.36 7.49
N ASP A 111 -0.88 11.63 6.34
CA ASP A 111 -1.52 12.32 5.20
C ASP A 111 -2.47 11.44 4.37
N PHE A 112 -2.33 10.12 4.43
CA PHE A 112 -3.13 9.20 3.60
C PHE A 112 -4.56 9.02 4.13
N TYR A 113 -4.73 8.89 5.46
CA TYR A 113 -6.04 8.65 6.07
C TYR A 113 -6.96 9.88 6.01
N SER A 114 -6.41 11.09 6.17
CA SER A 114 -7.17 12.34 6.07
C SER A 114 -7.71 12.56 4.66
N LYS A 115 -6.91 12.27 3.63
CA LYS A 115 -7.29 12.42 2.22
C LYS A 115 -8.42 11.47 1.81
N ILE A 116 -8.43 10.24 2.33
CA ILE A 116 -9.49 9.27 2.07
C ILE A 116 -10.81 9.71 2.72
N GLN A 117 -10.79 10.20 3.96
CA GLN A 117 -12.00 10.66 4.65
C GLN A 117 -12.69 11.81 3.88
N VAL A 118 -11.92 12.80 3.44
CA VAL A 118 -12.45 13.95 2.68
C VAL A 118 -13.12 13.53 1.36
N LEU A 119 -12.59 12.50 0.68
CA LEU A 119 -13.20 11.97 -0.54
C LEU A 119 -14.53 11.25 -0.24
N PHE A 120 -14.61 10.47 0.84
CA PHE A 120 -15.85 9.82 1.26
C PHE A 120 -16.92 10.85 1.63
N ASP A 121 -16.56 11.89 2.36
CA ASP A 121 -17.50 12.96 2.76
C ASP A 121 -18.05 13.70 1.53
N LYS A 122 -17.19 13.95 0.53
CA LYS A 122 -17.61 14.60 -0.72
C LYS A 122 -18.56 13.73 -1.54
N VAL A 123 -18.31 12.42 -1.59
CA VAL A 123 -19.19 11.46 -2.26
C VAL A 123 -20.54 11.37 -1.54
N LYS A 124 -20.52 11.28 -0.20
CA LYS A 124 -21.73 11.23 0.61
C LYS A 124 -22.62 12.46 0.39
N TYR A 125 -22.05 13.66 0.45
CA TYR A 125 -22.80 14.90 0.21
C TYR A 125 -23.39 14.99 -1.21
N THR A 126 -22.67 14.49 -2.22
CA THR A 126 -23.17 14.48 -3.60
C THR A 126 -24.35 13.52 -3.76
N VAL A 127 -24.30 12.36 -3.10
CA VAL A 127 -25.40 11.39 -3.11
C VAL A 127 -26.62 11.95 -2.37
N GLU A 128 -26.43 12.58 -1.22
CA GLU A 128 -27.52 13.23 -0.45
C GLU A 128 -28.17 14.35 -1.27
N ASN A 129 -27.40 15.25 -1.89
CA ASN A 129 -27.95 16.30 -2.75
C ASN A 129 -28.72 15.74 -3.96
N VAL A 130 -28.22 14.68 -4.60
CA VAL A 130 -28.91 14.05 -5.73
C VAL A 130 -30.20 13.37 -5.27
N ILE A 131 -30.20 12.73 -4.11
CA ILE A 131 -31.41 12.15 -3.51
C ILE A 131 -32.41 13.25 -3.19
N ASP A 132 -32.00 14.37 -2.59
CA ASP A 132 -32.92 15.47 -2.25
C ASP A 132 -33.53 16.14 -3.49
N ILE A 133 -32.76 16.28 -4.56
CA ILE A 133 -33.23 16.81 -5.85
C ILE A 133 -34.24 15.85 -6.52
N PHE A 134 -34.01 14.53 -6.42
CA PHE A 134 -34.85 13.54 -7.10
C PHE A 134 -36.06 13.08 -6.26
N MET A 135 -35.96 13.14 -4.94
CA MET A 135 -36.96 12.64 -4.01
C MET A 135 -37.88 13.71 -3.44
N GLY A 136 -37.63 15.00 -3.75
CA GLY A 136 -38.58 16.10 -3.55
C GLY A 136 -39.15 16.16 -2.14
N SER A 137 -38.44 16.82 -1.23
CA SER A 137 -38.87 17.22 0.13
C SER A 137 -40.32 16.86 0.46
N LYS A 138 -40.53 15.69 1.07
CA LYS A 138 -41.63 15.50 2.01
C LYS A 138 -41.11 15.77 3.41
N LYS A 139 -40.93 17.05 3.72
CA LYS A 139 -40.99 17.55 5.10
C LYS A 139 -42.36 18.18 5.30
N ASP A 140 -43.26 17.42 5.90
CA ASP A 140 -44.14 17.96 6.94
C ASP A 140 -43.38 17.86 8.28
#